data_AF-A0A960ATQ0-F1
#
_entry.id   AF-A0A960ATQ0-F1
#
_cell.length_a   1.000
_cell.length_b   1.000
_cell.length_c   1.000
_cell.angle_alpha   90.00
_cell.angle_beta   90.00
_cell.angle_gamma   90.00
#
_symmetry.space_group_name_H-M   'P 1'
#
loop_
_entity.id
_entity.type
_entity.pdbx_description
1 polymer ?
#
loop_
_entity_poly.entity_id
_entity_poly.type
_entity_poly.pdbx_seq_one_letter_code
_entity_poly.pdbx_strand_id
1 'polypeptide(L)'
;MSGGNWKEMYLAARTGDLDLVRFHVQMGVDVDYAHPEFMSTALVASILGGHKDVAQYLLDNGASPELMSDLDGVTPLEAAAHTGMTLSFR
;
A
#
# COMPACT_ATOMS: atom_id res chain seq x y z
N MET A 1 19.82 3.64 -9.55
CA MET A 1 18.77 3.38 -8.54
C MET A 1 17.44 3.50 -9.26
N SER A 2 16.80 2.36 -9.53
CA SER A 2 15.59 2.27 -10.34
C SER A 2 14.40 2.80 -9.55
N GLY A 3 14.14 4.11 -9.67
CA GLY A 3 12.95 4.77 -9.13
C GLY A 3 11.63 4.35 -9.78
N GLY A 4 11.64 3.40 -10.71
CA GLY A 4 10.47 2.99 -11.49
C GLY A 4 9.53 2.06 -10.71
N ASN A 5 10.05 0.96 -10.19
CA ASN A 5 9.21 -0.16 -9.77
C ASN A 5 8.28 0.15 -8.59
N TRP A 6 8.77 0.83 -7.56
CA TRP A 6 7.94 1.18 -6.40
C TRP A 6 6.94 2.30 -6.74
N LYS A 7 7.28 3.20 -7.68
CA LYS A 7 6.42 4.33 -8.10
C LYS A 7 5.19 3.79 -8.78
N GLU A 8 5.44 2.87 -9.70
CA GLU A 8 4.42 2.15 -10.43
C GLU A 8 3.57 1.31 -9.47
N MET A 9 4.18 0.58 -8.52
CA MET A 9 3.42 -0.15 -7.49
C MET A 9 2.55 0.76 -6.62
N TYR A 10 3.06 1.91 -6.18
CA TYR A 10 2.28 2.88 -5.41
C TYR A 10 1.08 3.40 -6.20
N LEU A 11 1.30 3.80 -7.46
CA LEU A 11 0.25 4.28 -8.33
C LEU A 11 -0.79 3.18 -8.61
N ALA A 12 -0.34 1.95 -8.86
CA ALA A 12 -1.20 0.78 -9.04
C ALA A 12 -2.07 0.56 -7.81
N ALA A 13 -1.50 0.63 -6.61
CA ALA A 13 -2.24 0.47 -5.38
C ALA A 13 -3.29 1.56 -5.17
N ARG A 14 -2.94 2.81 -5.50
CA ARG A 14 -3.85 3.96 -5.44
C ARG A 14 -5.00 3.89 -6.47
N THR A 15 -4.82 3.19 -7.59
CA THR A 15 -5.85 3.02 -8.62
C THR A 15 -6.57 1.67 -8.57
N GLY A 16 -6.14 0.77 -7.69
CA GLY A 16 -6.75 -0.56 -7.54
C GLY A 16 -6.28 -1.60 -8.57
N ASP A 17 -5.13 -1.39 -9.21
CA ASP A 17 -4.58 -2.34 -10.18
C ASP A 17 -3.84 -3.48 -9.44
N LEU A 18 -4.61 -4.48 -9.01
CA LEU A 18 -4.11 -5.62 -8.25
C LEU A 18 -3.08 -6.45 -9.03
N ASP A 19 -3.23 -6.57 -10.36
CA ASP A 19 -2.33 -7.38 -11.17
C ASP A 19 -0.95 -6.72 -11.27
N LEU A 20 -0.91 -5.39 -11.41
CA LEU A 20 0.35 -4.64 -11.41
C LEU A 20 1.01 -4.65 -10.02
N VAL A 21 0.23 -4.54 -8.94
CA VAL A 21 0.75 -4.70 -7.57
C VAL A 21 1.37 -6.10 -7.39
N ARG A 22 0.68 -7.16 -7.83
CA ARG A 22 1.19 -8.54 -7.78
C ARG A 22 2.50 -8.69 -8.51
N PHE A 23 2.58 -8.15 -9.73
CA PHE A 23 3.78 -8.18 -10.54
C PHE A 23 4.98 -7.56 -9.80
N HIS A 24 4.80 -6.39 -9.20
CA HIS A 24 5.88 -5.71 -8.47
C HIS A 24 6.30 -6.45 -7.20
N VAL A 25 5.35 -6.96 -6.41
CA VAL A 25 5.66 -7.78 -5.23
C VAL A 25 6.44 -9.05 -5.61
N GLN A 26 6.07 -9.71 -6.71
CA GLN A 26 6.81 -10.88 -7.23
C GLN A 26 8.22 -10.54 -7.72
N MET A 27 8.46 -9.30 -8.16
CA MET A 27 9.79 -8.81 -8.55
C MET A 27 10.64 -8.40 -7.34
N GLY A 28 10.15 -8.59 -6.11
CA GLY A 28 10.87 -8.27 -4.88
C GLY A 28 10.87 -6.77 -4.54
N VAL A 29 9.87 -6.02 -5.03
CA VAL A 29 9.65 -4.65 -4.53
C VAL A 29 9.21 -4.76 -3.07
N ASP A 30 9.87 -3.97 -2.22
CA ASP A 30 9.53 -3.86 -0.81
C ASP A 30 8.13 -3.24 -0.64
N VAL A 31 7.23 -3.99 -0.01
CA VAL A 31 5.82 -3.63 0.21
C VAL A 31 5.65 -2.46 1.16
N ASP A 32 6.61 -2.26 2.07
CA ASP A 32 6.60 -1.19 3.06
C ASP A 32 7.40 0.04 2.62
N TYR A 33 7.96 0.02 1.41
CA TYR A 33 8.74 1.14 0.92
C TYR A 33 7.87 2.39 0.70
N ALA A 34 8.05 3.37 1.58
CA ALA A 34 7.50 4.70 1.43
C ALA A 34 8.48 5.58 0.64
N HIS A 35 8.14 5.89 -0.61
CA HIS A 35 9.04 6.66 -1.44
C HIS A 35 9.11 8.14 -1.04
N PRO A 36 10.29 8.78 -1.04
CA PRO A 36 10.45 10.18 -0.65
C PRO A 36 9.56 11.21 -1.35
N GLU A 37 9.11 10.97 -2.60
CA GLU A 37 8.16 11.88 -3.30
C GLU A 37 6.71 11.73 -2.81
N PHE A 38 6.31 10.53 -2.39
CA PHE A 38 4.93 10.25 -1.97
C PHE A 38 4.78 10.20 -0.47
N MET A 39 5.86 9.90 0.27
CA MET A 39 5.89 9.84 1.72
C MET A 39 4.78 8.96 2.32
N SER A 40 4.35 7.93 1.57
CA SER A 40 3.24 7.05 1.89
C SER A 40 3.50 5.65 1.33
N THR A 41 2.88 4.63 1.94
CA THR A 41 3.00 3.23 1.53
C THR A 41 1.91 2.86 0.53
N ALA A 42 2.17 1.83 -0.28
CA ALA A 42 1.15 1.28 -1.18
C ALA A 42 -0.10 0.82 -0.41
N LEU A 43 0.08 0.33 0.83
CA LEU A 43 -1.02 -0.11 1.67
C LEU A 43 -1.95 1.05 2.05
N VAL A 44 -1.42 2.17 2.56
CA VAL A 44 -2.25 3.35 2.89
C VAL A 44 -2.96 3.88 1.64
N ALA A 45 -2.26 4.00 0.51
CA ALA A 45 -2.85 4.46 -0.74
C ALA A 45 -4.02 3.59 -1.22
N SER A 46 -3.90 2.27 -1.12
CA SER A 46 -4.99 1.34 -1.49
C SER A 46 -6.20 1.46 -0.58
N ILE A 47 -5.98 1.67 0.73
CA ILE A 47 -7.06 1.83 1.71
C ILE A 47 -7.83 3.13 1.46
N LEU A 48 -7.11 4.25 1.30
CA LEU A 48 -7.71 5.55 1.02
C LEU A 48 -8.39 5.60 -0.36
N GLY A 49 -7.92 4.80 -1.32
CA GLY A 49 -8.57 4.59 -2.61
C GLY A 49 -9.79 3.65 -2.57
N GLY A 50 -10.06 2.97 -1.44
CA GLY A 50 -11.15 2.01 -1.31
C GLY A 50 -10.88 0.63 -1.93
N HIS A 51 -9.62 0.34 -2.27
CA HIS A 51 -9.19 -0.89 -2.95
C HIS A 51 -8.85 -1.99 -1.94
N LYS A 52 -9.90 -2.58 -1.36
CA LYS A 52 -9.78 -3.60 -0.30
C LYS A 52 -8.99 -4.84 -0.73
N ASP A 53 -9.14 -5.29 -1.97
CA ASP A 53 -8.46 -6.44 -2.54
C ASP A 53 -6.94 -6.23 -2.63
N VAL A 54 -6.51 -5.03 -3.05
CA VAL A 54 -5.11 -4.62 -3.03
C VAL A 54 -4.59 -4.52 -1.60
N ALA A 55 -5.33 -3.87 -0.71
CA ALA A 55 -4.93 -3.71 0.69
C ALA A 55 -4.73 -5.07 1.37
N GLN A 56 -5.65 -6.01 1.17
CA GLN A 56 -5.54 -7.35 1.73
C GLN A 56 -4.36 -8.12 1.12
N TYR A 57 -4.13 -8.00 -0.19
CA TYR A 57 -2.98 -8.64 -0.83
C TYR A 57 -1.64 -8.13 -0.28
N LEU A 58 -1.51 -6.81 -0.05
CA LEU A 58 -0.30 -6.22 0.53
C LEU A 58 -0.06 -6.73 1.96
N LEU A 59 -1.11 -6.79 2.80
CA LEU A 59 -1.04 -7.38 4.14
C LEU A 59 -0.62 -8.85 4.12
N ASP A 60 -1.21 -9.64 3.21
CA ASP A 60 -0.87 -11.06 3.04
C ASP A 60 0.59 -11.27 2.60
N ASN A 61 1.23 -10.26 2.03
CA ASN A 61 2.64 -10.25 1.63
C ASN A 61 3.55 -9.50 2.62
N GLY A 62 3.08 -9.25 3.84
CA GLY A 62 3.89 -8.75 4.94
C GLY A 62 3.97 -7.22 5.06
N ALA A 63 3.06 -6.48 4.40
CA ALA A 63 2.96 -5.05 4.64
C ALA A 63 2.56 -4.75 6.10
N SER A 64 3.22 -3.79 6.72
CA SER A 64 3.04 -3.46 8.13
C SER A 64 1.81 -2.56 8.34
N PRO A 65 0.81 -2.98 9.13
CA PRO A 65 -0.39 -2.19 9.34
C PRO A 65 -0.22 -0.98 10.28
N GLU A 66 0.91 -0.91 10.97
CA GLU A 66 1.27 0.15 11.91
C GLU A 66 2.27 1.16 11.32
N LEU A 67 2.70 0.96 10.06
CA LEU A 67 3.67 1.86 9.44
C LEU A 67 3.02 3.19 9.08
N MET A 68 3.45 4.26 9.75
CA MET A 68 2.89 5.60 9.56
C MET A 68 3.19 6.14 8.16
N SER A 69 2.15 6.57 7.44
CA SER A 69 2.30 7.41 6.26
C SER A 69 2.54 8.85 6.69
N ASP A 70 3.68 9.42 6.32
CA ASP A 70 4.03 10.81 6.60
C ASP A 70 3.15 11.79 5.79
N LEU A 71 2.74 11.41 4.57
CA LEU A 71 1.87 12.24 3.72
C LEU A 71 0.46 12.32 4.28
N ASP A 72 -0.10 11.17 4.67
CA ASP A 72 -1.50 11.05 5.06
C ASP A 72 -1.70 11.29 6.57
N GLY A 73 -0.61 11.22 7.35
CA GLY A 73 -0.63 11.39 8.80
C GLY A 73 -1.38 10.27 9.53
N VAL A 74 -1.48 9.09 8.89
CA VAL A 74 -2.20 7.92 9.42
C VAL A 74 -1.43 6.65 9.15
N THR A 75 -1.59 5.67 10.04
CA THR A 75 -1.24 4.27 9.79
C THR A 75 -2.31 3.59 8.91
N PRO A 76 -1.98 2.48 8.23
CA PRO A 76 -2.98 1.65 7.54
C PRO A 76 -4.16 1.26 8.42
N LEU A 77 -3.92 0.93 9.69
CA LEU A 77 -4.97 0.55 10.63
C LEU A 77 -5.93 1.71 10.92
N GLU A 78 -5.40 2.92 11.13
CA GLU A 78 -6.21 4.14 11.28
C GLU A 78 -6.95 4.50 9.99
N ALA A 79 -6.29 4.40 8.83
CA ALA A 79 -6.93 4.62 7.54
C ALA A 79 -8.09 3.65 7.29
N ALA A 80 -7.93 2.37 7.65
CA ALA A 80 -8.99 1.37 7.55
C ALA A 80 -10.16 1.70 8.47
N ALA A 81 -9.89 2.16 9.70
CA ALA A 81 -10.92 2.62 10.62
C ALA A 81 -11.67 3.85 10.11
N HIS A 82 -10.97 4.86 9.56
CA HIS A 82 -11.57 6.07 9.01
C HIS A 82 -12.45 5.81 7.79
N THR A 83 -12.07 4.86 6.95
CA THR A 83 -12.81 4.49 5.73
C THR A 83 -13.90 3.44 5.98
N GLY A 84 -13.95 2.84 7.18
CA GLY A 84 -14.81 1.69 7.49
C GLY A 84 -14.40 0.40 6.76
N MET A 85 -13.16 0.32 6.28
CA MET A 85 -12.63 -0.84 5.56
C MET A 85 -12.30 -1.98 6.53
N THR A 86 -12.98 -3.12 6.36
CA THR A 86 -12.64 -4.33 7.11
C THR A 86 -11.50 -5.08 6.44
N LEU A 87 -10.32 -5.10 7.08
CA LEU A 87 -9.13 -5.85 6.66
C LEU A 87 -8.79 -6.95 7.68
N SER A 88 -8.14 -8.02 7.21
CA SER A 88 -7.54 -9.02 8.07
C SER A 88 -6.06 -8.71 8.25
N PHE A 89 -5.71 -8.15 9.40
CA PHE A 89 -4.33 -7.95 9.82
C PHE A 89 -3.79 -9.29 10.35
N ARG A 90 -2.58 -9.68 9.95
CA ARG A 90 -1.92 -10.93 10.37
C ARG A 90 -0.58 -10.63 11.01
#